data_AF-A0A016V4M6-F1
#
_entry.id   AF-A0A016V4M6-F1
#
_cell.length_a   1.000
_cell.length_b   1.000
_cell.length_c   1.000
_cell.angle_alpha   90.00
_cell.angle_beta   90.00
_cell.angle_gamma   90.00
#
_symmetry.space_group_name_H-M   'P 1'
#
loop_
_entity.id
_entity.type
_entity.pdbx_description
1 polymer ?
#
loop_
_entity_poly.entity_id
_entity_poly.type
_entity_poly.pdbx_seq_one_letter_code
_entity_poly.pdbx_strand_id
1 'polypeptide(L)'
;MSCFNPKEATCRRYPGTNGVPCTIDSLDLKQRVVSIISSSHVDNPEAVMARVPQNAIAEICRYGAGELHVIASLIGGIVAQEVIKLATNQYVPLDNTFVYDGHTQQSSVFRM
;
A
#
# COMPACT_ATOMS: atom_id res chain seq x y z
N MET A 1 -16.82 -11.78 16.93
CA MET A 1 -17.51 -10.48 17.10
C MET A 1 -16.98 -9.81 18.35
N SER A 2 -15.81 -9.16 18.29
CA SER A 2 -15.29 -8.22 19.30
C SER A 2 -13.84 -7.80 18.96
N CYS A 3 -13.69 -6.75 18.15
CA CYS A 3 -12.43 -5.98 18.07
C CYS A 3 -12.61 -4.57 18.66
N PHE A 4 -13.59 -4.39 19.56
CA PHE A 4 -13.86 -3.10 20.19
C PHE A 4 -13.18 -3.03 21.56
N ASN A 5 -11.85 -3.06 21.59
CA ASN A 5 -11.06 -2.72 22.76
C ASN A 5 -9.97 -1.70 22.35
N PRO A 6 -10.03 -0.43 22.78
CA PRO A 6 -9.13 0.63 22.30
C PRO A 6 -7.65 0.42 22.65
N LYS A 7 -7.32 -0.55 23.51
CA LYS A 7 -5.95 -0.85 23.93
C LYS A 7 -5.35 -2.13 23.35
N GLU A 8 -6.13 -2.88 22.55
CA GLU A 8 -5.72 -4.13 21.90
C GLU A 8 -6.14 -4.15 20.43
N ALA A 9 -6.09 -3.00 19.75
CA ALA A 9 -6.46 -2.86 18.35
C ALA A 9 -5.40 -3.44 17.40
N THR A 10 -4.90 -4.66 17.64
CA THR A 10 -4.23 -5.46 16.60
C THR A 10 -5.28 -6.39 16.02
N CYS A 11 -6.11 -5.87 15.12
CA CYS A 11 -6.83 -6.75 14.21
C CYS A 11 -5.74 -7.44 13.38
N ARG A 12 -5.44 -8.72 13.66
CA ARG A 12 -4.40 -9.51 12.98
C ARG A 12 -4.77 -9.86 11.52
N ARG A 13 -5.57 -9.02 10.87
CA ARG A 13 -6.09 -9.19 9.52
C ARG A 13 -5.94 -7.87 8.76
N TYR A 14 -5.94 -7.96 7.43
CA TYR A 14 -5.92 -6.79 6.57
C TYR A 14 -7.27 -6.05 6.56
N PRO A 15 -7.30 -4.73 6.36
CA PRO A 15 -8.52 -3.96 6.14
C PRO A 15 -9.35 -4.56 4.98
N GLY A 16 -10.67 -4.61 5.13
CA GLY A 16 -11.57 -5.13 4.10
C GLY A 16 -11.71 -6.65 4.03
N THR A 17 -11.09 -7.38 4.97
CA THR A 17 -11.13 -8.86 5.00
C THR A 17 -12.06 -9.41 6.08
N ASN A 18 -12.39 -10.71 5.97
CA ASN A 18 -13.14 -11.48 6.97
C ASN A 18 -14.56 -10.95 7.26
N GLY A 19 -15.22 -10.39 6.26
CA GLY A 19 -16.63 -9.97 6.34
C GLY A 19 -16.89 -8.77 7.25
N VAL A 20 -15.85 -8.07 7.72
CA VAL A 20 -16.01 -6.82 8.46
C VAL A 20 -16.37 -5.69 7.47
N PRO A 21 -17.38 -4.85 7.78
CA PRO A 21 -17.73 -3.73 6.90
C PRO A 21 -16.55 -2.78 6.68
N CYS A 22 -16.27 -2.41 5.43
CA CYS A 22 -15.17 -1.52 5.07
C CYS A 22 -15.23 -0.16 5.80
N THR A 23 -16.42 0.29 6.20
CA THR A 23 -16.60 1.53 6.97
C THR A 23 -15.92 1.47 8.34
N ILE A 24 -15.95 0.32 9.00
CA ILE A 24 -15.29 0.12 10.30
C ILE A 24 -13.77 0.11 10.12
N ASP A 25 -13.28 -0.64 9.13
CA ASP A 25 -11.84 -0.74 8.86
C ASP A 25 -11.24 0.57 8.37
N SER A 26 -12.02 1.40 7.67
CA SER A 26 -11.58 2.72 7.21
C SER A 26 -11.23 3.65 8.38
N LEU A 27 -11.94 3.55 9.51
CA LEU A 27 -11.66 4.36 10.70
C LEU A 27 -10.37 3.92 11.39
N ASP A 28 -10.17 2.62 11.58
CA ASP A 28 -8.94 2.05 12.14
C ASP A 28 -7.74 2.32 11.22
N LEU A 29 -7.89 2.12 9.92
CA LEU A 29 -6.85 2.39 8.93
C LEU A 29 -6.43 3.86 8.95
N LYS A 30 -7.37 4.81 9.08
CA LYS A 30 -7.06 6.23 9.20
C LYS A 30 -6.17 6.52 10.41
N GLN A 31 -6.48 5.92 11.57
CA GLN A 31 -5.67 6.08 12.78
C GLN A 31 -4.26 5.52 12.60
N ARG A 32 -4.11 4.37 11.93
CA ARG A 32 -2.81 3.79 11.60
C ARG A 32 -2.00 4.66 10.66
N VAL A 33 -2.62 5.22 9.63
CA VAL A 33 -1.95 6.13 8.69
C VAL A 33 -1.41 7.36 9.42
N VAL A 34 -2.23 7.96 10.30
CA VAL A 34 -1.78 9.07 11.17
C VAL A 34 -0.59 8.63 12.02
N SER A 35 -0.69 7.49 12.70
CA SER A 35 0.39 6.98 13.54
C SER A 35 1.70 6.75 12.77
N ILE A 36 1.62 6.18 11.56
CA ILE A 36 2.79 5.93 10.71
C ILE A 36 3.43 7.25 10.32
N ILE A 37 2.65 8.22 9.83
CA ILE A 37 3.16 9.53 9.43
C ILE A 37 3.79 10.26 10.63
N SER A 38 3.16 10.22 11.81
CA SER A 38 3.71 10.83 13.02
C SER A 38 4.99 10.14 13.52
N SER A 39 5.14 8.84 13.29
CA SER A 39 6.37 8.09 13.65
C SER A 39 7.48 8.19 12.60
N SER A 40 7.16 8.72 11.41
CA SER A 40 8.12 8.83 10.31
C SER A 40 8.95 10.10 10.44
N HIS A 41 10.20 10.07 9.95
CA HIS A 41 11.08 11.25 9.90
C HIS A 41 10.67 12.18 8.74
N VAL A 42 9.49 12.77 8.83
CA VAL A 42 8.97 13.73 7.86
C VAL A 42 8.98 15.14 8.45
N ASP A 43 9.43 16.13 7.69
CA ASP A 43 9.55 17.51 8.16
C ASP A 43 8.19 18.12 8.57
N ASN A 44 7.12 17.73 7.87
CA ASN A 44 5.76 18.21 8.15
C ASN A 44 4.72 17.08 7.99
N PRO A 45 4.32 16.42 9.10
CA PRO A 45 3.30 15.37 9.12
C PRO A 45 1.94 15.80 8.57
N GLU A 46 1.51 17.04 8.82
CA GLU A 46 0.20 17.55 8.39
C GLU A 46 0.17 17.76 6.87
N ALA A 47 1.25 18.29 6.31
CA ALA A 47 1.37 18.47 4.86
C ALA A 47 1.39 17.12 4.12
N VAL A 48 2.02 16.09 4.71
CA VAL A 48 1.99 14.73 4.15
C VAL A 48 0.58 14.16 4.20
N MET A 49 -0.11 14.30 5.34
CA MET A 49 -1.50 13.85 5.47
C MET A 49 -2.42 14.53 4.44
N ALA A 50 -2.23 15.83 4.20
CA ALA A 50 -3.03 16.59 3.24
C ALA A 50 -2.83 16.13 1.78
N ARG A 51 -1.71 15.46 1.47
CA ARG A 51 -1.43 14.89 0.14
C ARG A 51 -2.06 13.51 -0.06
N VAL A 52 -2.49 12.84 1.01
CA VAL A 52 -3.16 11.54 0.90
C VAL A 52 -4.54 11.75 0.25
N PRO A 53 -4.86 11.07 -0.87
CA PRO A 53 -6.17 11.22 -1.50
C PRO A 53 -7.31 10.83 -0.56
N GLN A 54 -8.40 11.60 -0.58
CA GLN A 54 -9.53 11.43 0.35
C GLN A 54 -10.19 10.05 0.26
N ASN A 55 -10.15 9.41 -0.92
CA ASN A 55 -10.70 8.08 -1.18
C ASN A 55 -9.68 6.93 -0.98
N ALA A 56 -8.40 7.22 -0.76
CA ALA A 56 -7.36 6.20 -0.71
C ALA A 56 -7.63 5.16 0.40
N ILE A 57 -8.04 5.61 1.59
CA ILE A 57 -8.36 4.73 2.73
C ILE A 57 -9.53 3.79 2.38
N ALA A 58 -10.57 4.33 1.75
CA ALA A 58 -11.73 3.55 1.32
C ALA A 58 -11.34 2.53 0.25
N GLU A 59 -10.47 2.90 -0.70
CA GLU A 59 -9.97 2.02 -1.74
C GLU A 59 -9.09 0.89 -1.19
N ILE A 60 -8.24 1.15 -0.19
CA ILE A 60 -7.46 0.09 0.48
C ILE A 60 -8.39 -0.91 1.18
N CYS A 61 -9.46 -0.42 1.84
CA CYS A 61 -10.45 -1.31 2.44
C CYS A 61 -11.26 -2.06 1.37
N ARG A 62 -11.60 -1.43 0.24
CA ARG A 62 -12.29 -2.08 -0.87
C ARG A 62 -11.43 -3.16 -1.51
N TYR A 63 -10.12 -2.95 -1.59
CA TYR A 63 -9.17 -3.91 -2.15
C TYR A 63 -9.12 -5.20 -1.32
N GLY A 64 -9.27 -5.11 -0.01
CA GLY A 64 -9.46 -6.28 0.86
C GLY A 64 -8.29 -7.27 0.81
N ALA A 65 -7.05 -6.78 0.62
CA ALA A 65 -5.86 -7.60 0.41
C ALA A 65 -5.99 -8.65 -0.71
N GLY A 66 -6.76 -8.35 -1.76
CA GLY A 66 -6.83 -9.20 -2.94
C GLY A 66 -5.49 -9.30 -3.67
N GLU A 67 -5.35 -10.28 -4.55
CA GLU A 67 -4.24 -10.40 -5.50
C GLU A 67 -4.83 -10.57 -6.90
N LEU A 68 -4.99 -9.45 -7.60
CA LEU A 68 -5.63 -9.46 -8.92
C LEU A 68 -4.67 -10.09 -9.95
N HIS A 69 -5.12 -11.14 -10.63
CA HIS A 69 -4.30 -11.89 -11.59
C HIS A 69 -3.63 -11.02 -12.65
N VAL A 70 -4.33 -9.99 -13.16
CA VAL A 70 -3.79 -9.08 -14.18
C VAL A 70 -2.66 -8.22 -13.62
N ILE A 71 -2.81 -7.72 -12.38
CA ILE A 71 -1.78 -6.94 -11.70
C ILE A 71 -0.59 -7.83 -11.35
N ALA A 72 -0.84 -9.02 -10.81
CA ALA A 72 0.21 -9.99 -10.48
C ALA A 72 1.01 -10.40 -11.73
N SER A 73 0.33 -10.65 -12.86
CA SER A 73 0.99 -10.98 -14.14
C SER A 73 1.86 -9.84 -14.66
N LEU A 74 1.38 -8.60 -14.59
CA LEU A 74 2.14 -7.42 -15.00
C LEU A 74 3.39 -7.23 -14.14
N ILE A 75 3.24 -7.22 -12.82
CA ILE A 75 4.36 -7.06 -11.88
C ILE A 75 5.34 -8.22 -12.02
N GLY A 76 4.85 -9.46 -12.19
CA GLY A 76 5.69 -10.63 -12.43
C GLY A 76 6.58 -10.50 -13.67
N GLY A 77 6.05 -9.97 -14.77
CA GLY A 77 6.84 -9.70 -15.98
C GLY A 77 7.93 -8.64 -15.77
N ILE A 78 7.61 -7.55 -15.06
CA ILE A 78 8.57 -6.50 -14.72
C ILE A 78 9.69 -7.08 -13.83
N VAL A 79 9.33 -7.78 -12.76
CA VAL A 79 10.28 -8.41 -11.83
C VAL A 79 11.15 -9.45 -12.54
N ALA A 80 10.58 -10.28 -13.41
CA ALA A 80 11.35 -11.26 -14.18
C ALA A 80 12.44 -10.58 -15.03
N GLN A 81 12.11 -9.46 -15.68
CA GLN A 81 13.09 -8.71 -16.44
C GLN A 81 14.17 -8.10 -15.54
N GLU A 82 13.81 -7.52 -14.39
CA GLU A 82 14.80 -6.99 -13.43
C GLU A 82 15.77 -8.08 -12.94
N VAL A 83 15.26 -9.30 -12.70
CA VAL A 83 16.09 -10.45 -12.33
C VAL A 83 17.06 -10.81 -13.47
N ILE A 84 16.62 -10.81 -14.73
CA ILE A 84 17.49 -11.09 -15.88
C ILE A 84 18.59 -10.03 -15.99
N LYS A 85 18.26 -8.74 -15.79
CA LYS A 85 19.26 -7.65 -15.81
C LYS A 85 20.36 -7.90 -14.78
N LEU A 86 19.96 -8.23 -13.54
CA LEU A 86 20.89 -8.50 -12.45
C LEU A 86 21.73 -9.76 -12.72
N ALA A 87 21.10 -10.85 -13.18
CA ALA A 87 21.79 -12.12 -13.42
C ALA A 87 22.81 -12.05 -14.55
N THR A 88 22.51 -11.29 -15.61
CA THR A 88 23.35 -11.18 -16.80
C THR A 88 24.34 -10.04 -16.73
N ASN A 89 24.19 -9.11 -15.78
CA ASN A 89 24.86 -7.81 -15.75
C ASN A 89 24.67 -7.04 -17.07
N GLN A 90 23.52 -7.22 -17.72
CA GLN A 90 23.14 -6.50 -18.92
C GLN A 90 22.01 -5.52 -18.60
N TYR A 91 22.08 -4.33 -19.20
CA TYR A 91 21.15 -3.22 -18.96
C TYR A 91 21.22 -2.61 -17.55
N VAL A 92 20.43 -1.55 -17.33
CA VAL A 92 20.38 -0.81 -16.07
C VAL A 92 19.10 -1.22 -15.30
N PRO A 93 19.24 -1.74 -14.06
CA PRO A 93 18.10 -2.00 -13.18
C PRO A 93 17.39 -0.71 -12.75
N LEU A 94 16.13 -0.85 -12.33
CA LEU A 94 15.40 0.24 -11.69
C LEU A 94 16.10 0.65 -10.37
N ASP A 95 16.21 1.95 -10.12
CA ASP A 95 16.84 2.46 -8.89
C ASP A 95 15.83 2.40 -7.73
N ASN A 96 15.98 1.39 -6.88
CA ASN A 96 15.28 1.22 -5.60
C ASN A 96 13.80 0.79 -5.72
N THR A 97 12.82 1.68 -5.55
CA THR A 97 11.41 1.31 -5.36
C THR A 97 10.56 1.65 -6.59
N PHE A 98 9.94 0.65 -7.20
CA PHE A 98 8.97 0.83 -8.28
C PHE A 98 7.53 0.72 -7.75
N VAL A 99 6.69 1.69 -8.07
CA VAL A 99 5.27 1.71 -7.72
C VAL A 99 4.43 1.76 -9.00
N TYR A 100 3.43 0.88 -9.08
CA TYR A 100 2.45 0.85 -10.16
C TYR A 100 1.03 1.01 -9.60
N ASP A 101 0.29 1.97 -10.15
CA ASP A 101 -1.13 2.17 -9.88
C ASP A 101 -1.97 1.57 -11.01
N GLY A 102 -2.62 0.44 -10.72
CA GLY A 102 -3.51 -0.24 -11.67
C GLY A 102 -4.83 0.49 -11.93
N HIS A 103 -5.22 1.47 -11.10
CA HIS A 103 -6.42 2.27 -11.33
C HIS A 103 -6.20 3.31 -12.43
N THR A 104 -5.09 4.05 -12.35
CA THR A 104 -4.73 5.09 -13.35
C THR A 104 -3.80 4.58 -14.45
N GLN A 105 -3.32 3.34 -14.36
CA GLN A 105 -2.31 2.73 -15.24
C GLN A 105 -0.99 3.52 -15.31
N GLN A 106 -0.62 4.17 -14.21
CA GLN A 106 0.62 4.94 -14.11
C GLN A 106 1.65 4.22 -13.25
N SER A 107 2.93 4.47 -13.53
CA SER A 107 4.05 3.96 -12.73
C SER A 107 5.05 5.05 -12.41
N SER A 108 5.76 4.92 -11.30
CA SER A 108 6.87 5.80 -10.94
C SER A 108 7.94 5.05 -10.16
N VAL A 109 9.18 5.52 -10.27
CA VAL A 109 10.34 4.97 -9.56
C VAL A 109 10.79 5.99 -8.53
N PHE A 110 10.98 5.53 -7.30
CA PHE A 110 11.38 6.35 -6.16
C PHE A 110 12.63 5.76 -5.52
N ARG A 111 13.62 6.63 -5.33
CA ARG A 111 14.74 6.36 -4.46
C ARG A 111 14.37 6.80 -3.05
N MET A 112 14.28 5.83 -2.14
CA MET A 112 13.89 6.04 -0.74
C MET A 112 15.11 6.09 0.17
#